data_AF-A0A520YT64-F1
#
_entry.id   AF-A0A520YT64-F1
#
_cell.length_a   1.000
_cell.length_b   1.000
_cell.length_c   1.000
_cell.angle_alpha   90.00
_cell.angle_beta   90.00
_cell.angle_gamma   90.00
#
_symmetry.space_group_name_H-M   'P 1'
#
loop_
_entity.id
_entity.type
_entity.pdbx_description
1 polymer ?
#
loop_
_entity_poly.entity_id
_entity_poly.type
_entity_poly.pdbx_seq_one_letter_code
_entity_poly.pdbx_strand_id
1 'polypeptide(L)'
;MTPQPFDVYPDNFSKEVIDILLEKIDNPILGYKLASETEIVQELGTKHMQMGFPIVYTSADSIIQIAACEDVIPVTELYKMCETGW
;
A
#
# COMPACT_ATOMS: atom_id res chain seq x y z
N MET A 1 -9.76 -2.96 21.99
CA MET A 1 -9.02 -3.98 21.22
C MET A 1 -8.19 -3.20 20.22
N THR A 2 -6.90 -3.07 20.43
CA THR A 2 -6.01 -2.50 19.41
C THR A 2 -6.01 -3.47 18.23
N PRO A 3 -6.35 -3.03 16.99
CA PRO A 3 -6.20 -3.90 15.83
C PRO A 3 -4.75 -4.39 15.81
N GLN A 4 -4.55 -5.69 15.59
CA GLN A 4 -3.20 -6.20 15.39
C GLN A 4 -2.56 -5.38 14.27
N PRO A 5 -1.38 -4.77 14.49
CA PRO A 5 -0.69 -4.09 13.42
C PRO A 5 -0.42 -5.13 12.33
N PHE A 6 -0.90 -4.82 11.13
CA PHE A 6 -0.69 -5.65 9.95
C PHE A 6 0.81 -5.79 9.68
N ASP A 7 1.21 -6.80 8.90
CA ASP A 7 2.61 -6.99 8.54
C ASP A 7 3.10 -5.77 7.75
N VAL A 8 3.70 -4.80 8.45
CA VAL A 8 4.45 -3.69 7.88
C VAL A 8 5.86 -4.23 7.63
N TYR A 9 6.35 -4.13 6.40
CA TYR A 9 7.70 -4.57 6.04
C TYR A 9 8.58 -3.33 5.80
N PRO A 10 9.08 -2.68 6.87
CA PRO A 10 9.83 -1.44 6.74
C PRO A 10 11.23 -1.71 6.21
N ASP A 11 11.49 -1.34 4.95
CA ASP A 11 12.88 -1.24 4.47
C ASP A 11 13.18 0.05 3.70
N ASN A 12 12.22 0.96 3.48
CA ASN A 12 12.49 2.27 2.82
C ASN A 12 11.53 3.42 3.11
N PHE A 13 10.41 3.18 3.79
CA PHE A 13 9.55 4.27 4.24
C PHE A 13 10.00 4.79 5.60
N SER A 14 10.04 6.11 5.77
CA SER A 14 10.19 6.69 7.10
C SER A 14 8.92 6.43 7.91
N LYS A 15 9.08 6.30 9.23
CA LYS A 15 7.94 6.12 10.14
C LYS A 15 6.87 7.19 9.96
N GLU A 16 7.28 8.43 9.71
CA GLU A 16 6.39 9.57 9.48
C GLU A 16 5.51 9.37 8.24
N VAL A 17 6.08 8.90 7.13
CA VAL A 17 5.30 8.60 5.92
C VAL A 17 4.36 7.42 6.14
N ILE A 18 4.79 6.39 6.87
CA ILE A 18 3.92 5.25 7.22
C ILE A 18 2.73 5.72 8.07
N ASP A 19 2.98 6.52 9.10
CA ASP A 19 1.94 7.05 9.99
C ASP A 19 0.93 7.90 9.21
N ILE A 20 1.41 8.74 8.30
CA ILE A 20 0.59 9.54 7.39
C ILE A 20 -0.29 8.63 6.52
N LEU A 21 0.30 7.64 5.83
CA LEU A 21 -0.44 6.70 4.98
C LEU A 21 -1.53 5.94 5.75
N LEU A 22 -1.23 5.49 6.97
CA LEU A 22 -2.19 4.83 7.86
C LEU A 22 -3.31 5.76 8.34
N GLU A 23 -3.08 7.08 8.37
CA GLU A 23 -4.10 8.06 8.77
C GLU A 23 -5.12 8.34 7.67
N LYS A 24 -4.71 8.45 6.40
CA LYS A 24 -5.66 8.80 5.31
C LYS A 24 -6.11 7.67 4.42
N ILE A 25 -5.47 6.50 4.47
CA ILE A 25 -6.01 5.31 3.81
C ILE A 25 -6.81 4.56 4.88
N ASP A 26 -8.14 4.62 4.76
CA ASP A 26 -9.09 3.97 5.69
C ASP A 26 -9.00 2.43 5.70
N ASN A 27 -8.12 1.85 4.88
CA ASN A 27 -7.90 0.41 4.77
C ASN A 27 -6.50 0.01 5.27
N PRO A 28 -6.35 -1.18 5.85
CA PRO A 28 -5.04 -1.77 6.05
C PRO A 28 -4.26 -1.84 4.75
N ILE A 29 -2.94 -1.62 4.82
CA ILE A 29 -2.06 -1.59 3.65
C ILE A 29 -1.03 -2.72 3.74
N LEU A 30 -0.68 -3.27 2.58
CA LEU A 30 0.40 -4.24 2.42
C LEU A 30 1.66 -3.57 1.84
N GLY A 31 2.83 -4.12 2.15
CA GLY A 31 4.11 -3.68 1.56
C GLY A 31 4.91 -2.77 2.49
N TYR A 32 4.95 -1.47 2.18
CA TYR A 32 5.81 -0.45 2.82
C TYR A 32 7.32 -0.64 2.57
N LYS A 33 7.70 -1.05 1.37
CA LYS A 33 9.09 -1.37 1.01
C LYS A 33 9.50 -0.90 -0.38
N LEU A 34 10.81 -0.98 -0.68
CA LEU A 34 11.29 -0.93 -2.07
C LEU A 34 10.80 -2.17 -2.79
N ALA A 35 10.30 -1.99 -4.01
CA ALA A 35 10.18 -3.07 -4.97
C ALA A 35 9.98 -2.47 -6.38
N SER A 36 10.27 -3.25 -7.41
CA SER A 36 9.68 -2.98 -8.72
C SER A 36 8.20 -3.35 -8.75
N GLU A 37 7.48 -2.80 -9.74
CA GLU A 37 6.06 -3.10 -9.97
C GLU A 37 5.82 -4.60 -10.15
N THR A 38 6.72 -5.29 -10.85
CA THR A 38 6.58 -6.72 -11.11
C THR A 38 6.82 -7.55 -9.85
N GLU A 39 7.85 -7.20 -9.07
CA GLU A 39 8.19 -7.92 -7.84
C GLU A 39 7.07 -7.79 -6.79
N ILE A 40 6.57 -6.58 -6.56
CA ILE A 40 5.57 -6.35 -5.51
C ILE A 40 4.24 -7.04 -5.83
N VAL A 41 3.84 -7.06 -7.10
CA VAL A 41 2.62 -7.75 -7.55
C VAL A 41 2.79 -9.26 -7.46
N GLN A 42 3.94 -9.81 -7.83
CA GLN A 42 4.21 -11.25 -7.69
C GLN A 42 4.19 -11.70 -6.22
N GLU A 43 4.74 -10.88 -5.32
CA GLU A 43 4.82 -11.22 -3.90
C GLU A 43 3.50 -11.01 -3.15
N LEU A 44 2.86 -9.85 -3.34
CA LEU A 44 1.73 -9.42 -2.51
C LEU A 44 0.39 -9.45 -3.26
N GLY A 45 0.38 -9.66 -4.58
CA GLY A 45 -0.85 -9.68 -5.38
C GLY A 45 -1.87 -10.70 -4.88
N THR A 46 -1.45 -11.92 -4.58
CA THR A 46 -2.36 -12.95 -4.02
C THR A 46 -2.94 -12.53 -2.67
N LYS A 47 -2.11 -11.94 -1.79
CA LYS A 47 -2.56 -11.47 -0.46
C LYS A 47 -3.53 -10.29 -0.60
N HIS A 48 -3.27 -9.36 -1.52
CA HIS A 48 -4.19 -8.29 -1.88
C HIS A 48 -5.54 -8.83 -2.36
N MET A 49 -5.54 -9.78 -3.30
CA MET A 49 -6.79 -10.41 -3.81
C MET A 49 -7.60 -11.10 -2.70
N GLN A 50 -6.92 -11.67 -1.70
CA GLN A 50 -7.58 -12.36 -0.58
C GLN A 50 -8.09 -11.40 0.50
N MET A 51 -7.34 -10.34 0.81
CA MET A 51 -7.62 -9.45 1.94
C MET A 51 -8.36 -8.18 1.56
N GLY A 52 -8.29 -7.75 0.30
CA GLY A 52 -8.86 -6.49 -0.16
C GLY A 52 -8.02 -5.25 0.16
N PHE A 53 -6.77 -5.43 0.60
CA PHE A 53 -5.90 -4.36 1.09
C PHE A 53 -5.00 -3.82 -0.01
N PRO A 54 -4.94 -2.49 -0.27
CA PRO A 54 -4.03 -1.94 -1.27
C PRO A 54 -2.57 -2.24 -0.94
N ILE A 55 -1.74 -2.30 -1.97
CA ILE A 55 -0.30 -2.51 -1.85
C ILE A 55 0.40 -1.16 -2.02
N VAL A 56 1.14 -0.71 -1.02
CA VAL A 56 1.96 0.50 -1.11
C VAL A 56 3.44 0.15 -1.15
N TYR A 57 4.16 0.73 -2.10
CA TYR A 57 5.59 0.50 -2.29
C TYR A 57 6.26 1.77 -2.83
N THR A 58 7.59 1.79 -2.78
CA THR A 58 8.41 2.84 -3.40
C THR A 58 9.37 2.22 -4.41
N SER A 59 9.78 3.00 -5.40
CA SER A 59 10.88 2.65 -6.31
C SER A 59 12.14 3.47 -5.98
N ALA A 60 13.20 3.26 -6.76
CA ALA A 60 14.46 4.00 -6.63
C ALA A 60 14.28 5.53 -6.81
N ASP A 61 13.20 5.97 -7.46
CA ASP A 61 12.94 7.38 -7.77
C ASP A 61 12.21 8.14 -6.65
N SER A 62 12.15 7.59 -5.44
CA SER A 62 11.51 8.23 -4.26
C SER A 62 10.05 8.62 -4.47
N ILE A 63 9.33 7.86 -5.31
CA ILE A 63 7.89 8.00 -5.52
C ILE A 63 7.12 6.96 -4.72
N ILE A 64 6.02 7.40 -4.10
CA ILE A 64 5.06 6.50 -3.46
C ILE A 64 4.13 5.97 -4.55
N GLN A 65 3.96 4.65 -4.58
CA GLN A 65 3.12 3.96 -5.54
C GLN A 65 2.09 3.10 -4.81
N ILE A 66 0.88 3.04 -5.37
CA ILE A 66 -0.22 2.24 -4.86
C ILE A 66 -0.65 1.28 -5.96
N ALA A 67 -0.60 -0.02 -5.69
CA ALA A 67 -1.08 -1.06 -6.58
C ALA A 67 -2.33 -1.73 -5.99
N ALA A 68 -3.33 -1.91 -6.84
CA ALA A 68 -4.54 -2.66 -6.53
C ALA A 68 -5.12 -3.27 -7.81
N CYS A 69 -5.70 -4.46 -7.70
CA CYS A 69 -6.52 -5.06 -8.73
C CYS A 69 -7.89 -4.38 -8.75
N GLU A 70 -8.33 -3.95 -9.93
CA GLU A 70 -9.59 -3.21 -10.11
C GLU A 70 -10.84 -4.02 -9.76
N ASP A 71 -10.76 -5.35 -9.84
CA ASP A 71 -11.83 -6.27 -9.42
C ASP A 71 -12.01 -6.31 -7.89
N VAL A 72 -11.00 -5.85 -7.14
CA VAL A 72 -10.96 -5.87 -5.68
C VAL A 72 -11.16 -4.47 -5.10
N ILE A 73 -10.39 -3.50 -5.59
CA ILE A 73 -10.51 -2.09 -5.23
C ILE A 73 -10.87 -1.33 -6.51
N PRO A 74 -12.09 -0.77 -6.60
CA PRO A 74 -12.49 -0.03 -7.78
C PRO A 74 -11.53 1.11 -8.10
N VAL A 75 -11.29 1.37 -9.38
CA VAL A 75 -10.39 2.43 -9.85
C VAL A 75 -10.70 3.80 -9.21
N THR A 76 -11.99 4.12 -8.99
CA THR A 76 -12.39 5.37 -8.32
C THR A 76 -11.93 5.46 -6.87
N GLU A 77 -11.84 4.34 -6.16
CA GLU A 77 -11.33 4.29 -4.79
C GLU A 77 -9.81 4.36 -4.78
N LEU A 78 -9.15 3.66 -5.71
CA LEU A 78 -7.70 3.76 -5.92
C LEU A 78 -7.29 5.21 -6.20
N TYR A 79 -8.01 5.93 -7.06
CA TYR A 79 -7.74 7.35 -7.31
C TYR A 79 -7.97 8.22 -6.07
N LYS A 80 -9.01 7.97 -5.28
CA LYS A 80 -9.20 8.69 -4.02
C LYS A 80 -8.00 8.54 -3.10
N MET A 81 -7.43 7.33 -2.97
CA MET A 81 -6.22 7.09 -2.16
C MET A 81 -5.00 7.87 -2.67
N CYS A 82 -4.88 8.07 -3.98
CA CYS A 82 -3.82 8.85 -4.61
C CYS A 82 -4.04 10.37 -4.45
N GLU A 83 -5.28 10.83 -4.55
CA GLU A 83 -5.65 12.25 -4.46
C GLU A 83 -5.54 12.83 -3.05
N THR A 84 -5.49 11.98 -2.01
CA THR A 84 -5.44 12.43 -0.61
C THR A 84 -4.21 13.29 -0.28
N GLY A 85 -3.19 13.31 -1.16
CA GLY A 85 -2.10 14.29 -1.14
C GLY A 85 -1.16 14.07 0.05
N TRP A 86 0.01 13.52 -0.25
CA TRP A 86 1.05 13.15 0.72
C TRP A 86 2.34 13.91 0.42
#